data_AF-A0A932C651-F1
#
_entry.id   AF-A0A932C651-F1
#
_cell.length_a   1.000
_cell.length_b   1.000
_cell.length_c   1.000
_cell.angle_alpha   90.00
_cell.angle_beta   90.00
_cell.angle_gamma   90.00
#
_symmetry.space_group_name_H-M   'P 1'
#
loop_
_entity.id
_entity.type
_entity.pdbx_description
1 polymer ?
#
loop_
_entity_poly.entity_id
_entity_poly.type
_entity_poly.pdbx_seq_one_letter_code
_entity_poly.pdbx_strand_id
1 'polypeptide(L)'
;MQEEIITGLRQRRAQIRARWEALLRIEKVTTPLANPDTMVFGLEHSLDEIFAALRQPPPAKSSPGAILAESPSPWQAYFRAGEQALLESLVLLQAEMKLLDPATRDTTFGVLKQVIHNLTQREVRAWEAIRRKSARPRPPRAPGRSSAAPARRHPARTPTRT
;
A
#
# COMPACT_ATOMS: atom_id res chain seq x y z
N MET A 1 6.05 -0.83 -22.28
CA MET A 1 5.07 -1.73 -22.96
C MET A 1 4.55 -1.03 -24.22
N GLN A 2 4.02 -1.73 -25.23
CA GLN A 2 3.46 -1.10 -26.44
C GLN A 2 2.23 -0.24 -26.08
N GLU A 3 2.10 0.97 -26.64
CA GLU A 3 1.04 1.92 -26.27
C GLU A 3 -0.37 1.42 -26.63
N GLU A 4 -0.50 0.63 -27.69
CA GLU A 4 -1.78 0.01 -28.08
C GLU A 4 -2.32 -0.91 -26.97
N ILE A 5 -1.45 -1.72 -26.36
CA ILE A 5 -1.81 -2.60 -25.25
C ILE A 5 -2.19 -1.79 -24.02
N ILE A 6 -1.42 -0.74 -23.70
CA ILE A 6 -1.72 0.16 -22.57
C ILE A 6 -3.08 0.83 -22.78
N THR A 7 -3.35 1.29 -24.01
CA THR A 7 -4.63 1.93 -24.37
C THR A 7 -5.79 0.95 -24.26
N GLY A 8 -5.63 -0.28 -24.77
CA GLY A 8 -6.63 -1.33 -24.65
C GLY A 8 -6.93 -1.71 -23.18
N LEU A 9 -5.90 -1.81 -22.34
CA LEU A 9 -6.09 -2.02 -20.90
C LEU A 9 -6.82 -0.84 -20.23
N ARG A 10 -6.52 0.41 -20.62
CA ARG A 10 -7.24 1.59 -20.11
C ARG A 10 -8.71 1.61 -20.53
N GLN A 11 -9.04 1.15 -21.74
CA GLN A 11 -10.43 1.02 -22.18
C GLN A 11 -11.20 -0.02 -21.34
N ARG A 12 -10.49 -1.03 -20.82
CA ARG A 12 -11.05 -2.05 -19.91
C ARG A 12 -11.01 -1.64 -18.43
N ARG A 13 -10.65 -0.40 -18.09
CA ARG A 13 -10.44 0.06 -16.71
C ARG A 13 -11.59 -0.28 -15.76
N ALA A 14 -12.83 0.00 -16.16
CA ALA A 14 -14.00 -0.28 -15.33
C ALA A 14 -14.16 -1.79 -15.04
N GLN A 15 -13.88 -2.64 -16.03
CA GLN A 15 -13.93 -4.10 -15.90
C GLN A 15 -12.82 -4.60 -14.98
N ILE A 16 -11.59 -4.09 -15.15
CA ILE A 16 -10.45 -4.40 -14.30
C ILE A 16 -10.76 -4.02 -12.84
N ARG A 17 -11.29 -2.82 -12.60
CA ARG A 17 -11.66 -2.37 -11.25
C ARG A 17 -12.70 -3.29 -10.62
N ALA A 18 -13.81 -3.55 -11.33
CA ALA A 18 -14.87 -4.41 -10.81
C ALA A 18 -14.35 -5.83 -10.49
N ARG A 19 -13.46 -6.36 -11.35
CA ARG A 19 -12.86 -7.67 -11.13
C ARG A 19 -11.90 -7.68 -9.94
N TRP A 20 -11.05 -6.66 -9.80
CA TRP A 20 -10.16 -6.51 -8.67
C TRP A 20 -10.94 -6.40 -7.36
N GLU A 21 -11.98 -5.58 -7.33
CA GLU A 21 -12.89 -5.44 -6.18
C GLU A 21 -13.56 -6.78 -5.80
N ALA A 22 -14.03 -7.54 -6.79
CA ALA A 22 -14.60 -8.86 -6.54
C ALA A 22 -13.58 -9.83 -5.93
N LEU A 23 -12.34 -9.85 -6.43
CA LEU A 23 -11.26 -10.68 -5.90
C LEU A 23 -10.87 -10.27 -4.47
N LEU A 24 -10.83 -8.96 -4.20
CA LEU A 24 -10.55 -8.44 -2.86
C LEU A 24 -11.58 -8.88 -1.81
N ARG A 25 -12.86 -8.93 -2.17
CA ARG A 25 -13.93 -9.36 -1.24
C ARG A 25 -13.90 -10.86 -0.93
N ILE A 26 -13.23 -11.66 -1.75
CA ILE A 26 -13.05 -13.10 -1.52
C ILE A 26 -11.84 -13.36 -0.62
N GLU A 27 -10.83 -12.48 -0.65
CA GLU A 27 -9.62 -12.64 0.13
C GLU A 27 -9.87 -12.54 1.65
N LYS A 28 -9.15 -13.36 2.42
CA LYS A 28 -9.28 -13.38 3.87
C LYS A 28 -8.63 -12.14 4.47
N VAL A 29 -9.38 -11.39 5.28
CA VAL A 29 -8.87 -10.25 6.03
C VAL A 29 -7.87 -10.72 7.10
N THR A 30 -6.58 -10.45 6.86
CA THR A 30 -5.49 -10.84 7.78
C THR A 30 -5.08 -9.72 8.74
N THR A 31 -5.47 -8.48 8.46
CA THR A 31 -5.21 -7.31 9.30
C THR A 31 -6.42 -6.37 9.30
N PRO A 32 -6.67 -5.55 10.33
CA PRO A 32 -7.78 -4.58 10.32
C PRO A 32 -7.74 -3.60 9.13
N LEU A 33 -6.53 -3.30 8.62
CA LEU A 33 -6.32 -2.45 7.45
C LEU A 33 -6.52 -3.18 6.11
N ALA A 34 -6.68 -4.50 6.13
CA ALA A 34 -7.00 -5.30 4.94
C ALA A 34 -8.52 -5.41 4.69
N ASN A 35 -9.33 -4.53 5.29
CA ASN A 35 -10.77 -4.52 5.04
C ASN A 35 -11.05 -4.17 3.57
N PRO A 36 -11.68 -5.06 2.78
CA PRO A 36 -11.97 -4.82 1.37
C PRO A 36 -12.74 -3.53 1.13
N ASP A 37 -13.69 -3.19 2.00
CA ASP A 37 -14.52 -1.98 1.86
C ASP A 37 -13.71 -0.70 2.00
N THR A 38 -12.57 -0.74 2.67
CA THR A 38 -11.63 0.39 2.72
C THR A 38 -10.66 0.36 1.54
N MET A 39 -10.18 -0.82 1.15
CA MET A 39 -9.17 -0.93 0.09
C MET A 39 -9.71 -0.57 -1.30
N VAL A 40 -11.01 -0.76 -1.56
CA VAL A 40 -11.63 -0.42 -2.85
C VAL A 40 -11.47 1.05 -3.23
N PHE A 41 -11.34 1.96 -2.26
CA PHE A 41 -11.12 3.39 -2.53
C PHE A 41 -9.74 3.67 -3.14
N GLY A 42 -8.76 2.79 -2.93
CA GLY A 42 -7.42 2.92 -3.51
C GLY A 42 -7.29 2.43 -4.95
N LEU A 43 -8.32 1.74 -5.48
CA LEU A 43 -8.23 1.03 -6.76
C LEU A 43 -7.98 1.97 -7.93
N GLU A 44 -8.74 3.08 -8.01
CA GLU A 44 -8.59 4.05 -9.10
C GLU A 44 -7.17 4.63 -9.12
N HIS A 45 -6.67 5.04 -7.96
CA HIS A 45 -5.32 5.57 -7.83
C HIS A 45 -4.26 4.53 -8.23
N SER A 46 -4.42 3.29 -7.78
CA SER A 46 -3.49 2.19 -8.11
C SER A 46 -3.47 1.88 -9.61
N LEU A 47 -4.62 1.92 -10.27
CA LEU A 47 -4.71 1.75 -11.72
C LEU A 47 -4.00 2.88 -12.46
N ASP A 48 -4.13 4.13 -12.01
CA ASP A 48 -3.40 5.26 -12.60
C ASP A 48 -1.89 5.10 -12.46
N GLU A 49 -1.41 4.71 -11.28
CA GLU A 49 0.00 4.43 -11.06
C GLU A 49 0.52 3.31 -11.94
N ILE A 50 -0.24 2.21 -12.07
CA ILE A 50 0.13 1.08 -12.93
C ILE A 50 0.22 1.53 -14.39
N PHE A 51 -0.81 2.21 -14.90
CA PHE A 51 -0.79 2.68 -16.29
C PHE A 51 0.29 3.74 -16.56
N ALA A 52 0.62 4.57 -15.57
CA ALA A 52 1.76 5.49 -15.67
C ALA A 52 3.09 4.72 -15.71
N ALA A 53 3.26 3.72 -14.84
CA ALA A 53 4.48 2.91 -14.78
C ALA A 53 4.70 2.04 -16.02
N LEU A 54 3.64 1.51 -16.65
CA LEU A 54 3.73 0.71 -17.87
C LEU A 54 4.27 1.48 -19.08
N ARG A 55 4.14 2.82 -19.08
CA ARG A 55 4.70 3.71 -20.09
C ARG A 55 6.17 4.03 -19.87
N GLN A 56 6.68 3.82 -18.66
CA GLN A 56 8.09 4.08 -18.36
C GLN A 56 8.95 2.97 -18.97
N PRO A 57 10.16 3.29 -19.47
CA PRO A 57 11.12 2.27 -19.84
C PRO A 57 11.45 1.41 -18.60
N PRO A 58 11.60 0.08 -18.77
CA PRO A 58 11.94 -0.78 -17.65
C PRO A 58 13.26 -0.29 -17.02
N PRO A 59 13.35 -0.23 -15.68
CA PRO A 59 14.58 0.22 -15.02
C PRO A 59 15.73 -0.71 -15.39
N ALA A 60 16.90 -0.14 -15.67
CA ALA A 60 18.04 -0.86 -16.25
C ALA A 60 18.52 -2.06 -15.41
N LYS A 61 18.19 -2.13 -14.12
CA LYS A 61 18.40 -3.27 -13.22
C LYS A 61 17.32 -3.26 -12.14
N SER A 62 16.49 -4.28 -12.09
CA SER A 62 15.66 -4.55 -10.91
C SER A 62 16.51 -5.39 -9.96
N SER A 63 16.85 -4.85 -8.78
CA SER A 63 17.59 -5.63 -7.78
C SER A 63 16.77 -6.86 -7.39
N PRO A 64 17.32 -8.08 -7.50
CA PRO A 64 16.63 -9.29 -7.09
C PRO A 64 16.65 -9.32 -5.56
N GLY A 65 15.51 -9.01 -4.96
CA GLY A 65 15.33 -9.03 -3.53
C GLY A 65 13.90 -8.72 -3.19
N ALA A 66 13.03 -9.72 -3.33
CA ALA A 66 11.74 -9.69 -2.68
C ALA A 66 12.00 -9.54 -1.18
N ILE A 67 11.57 -8.43 -0.59
CA ILE A 67 11.57 -8.34 0.86
C ILE A 67 10.46 -9.30 1.31
N LEU A 68 10.88 -10.40 1.94
CA LEU A 68 9.95 -11.22 2.68
C LEU A 68 9.43 -10.35 3.80
N ALA A 69 8.13 -10.03 3.73
CA ALA A 69 7.55 -9.22 4.78
C ALA A 69 7.67 -9.98 6.10
N GLU A 70 8.21 -9.34 7.12
CA GLU A 70 8.36 -9.95 8.45
C GLU A 70 7.01 -10.22 9.12
N SER A 71 5.92 -9.72 8.54
CA SER A 71 4.54 -9.88 9.01
C SER A 71 3.52 -9.72 7.89
N PRO A 72 2.27 -10.20 8.08
CA PRO A 72 1.19 -9.94 7.14
C PRO A 72 1.06 -8.45 6.82
N SER A 73 0.96 -8.12 5.54
CA SER A 73 0.73 -6.76 5.04
C SER A 73 -0.56 -6.74 4.23
N PRO A 74 -1.47 -5.76 4.47
CA PRO A 74 -2.71 -5.62 3.70
C PRO A 74 -2.42 -5.46 2.20
N TRP A 75 -1.28 -4.86 1.85
CA TRP A 75 -0.89 -4.60 0.47
C TRP A 75 -0.59 -5.87 -0.34
N GLN A 76 -0.22 -6.98 0.30
CA GLN A 76 0.06 -8.23 -0.43
C GLN A 76 -1.21 -8.80 -1.06
N ALA A 77 -2.28 -8.99 -0.27
CA ALA A 77 -3.56 -9.48 -0.77
C ALA A 77 -4.15 -8.49 -1.79
N TYR A 78 -4.03 -7.20 -1.51
CA TYR A 78 -4.48 -6.14 -2.40
C TYR A 78 -3.86 -6.20 -3.80
N PHE A 79 -2.53 -6.16 -3.89
CA PHE A 79 -1.86 -6.20 -5.18
C PHE A 79 -1.91 -7.58 -5.83
N ARG A 80 -2.04 -8.67 -5.08
CA ARG A 80 -2.29 -10.00 -5.65
C ARG A 80 -3.63 -10.06 -6.39
N ALA A 81 -4.69 -9.54 -5.78
CA ALA A 81 -6.00 -9.44 -6.42
C ALA A 81 -5.95 -8.54 -7.69
N GLY A 82 -5.18 -7.46 -7.64
CA GLY A 82 -4.98 -6.56 -8.77
C GLY A 82 -4.17 -7.16 -9.90
N GLU A 83 -3.10 -7.87 -9.56
CA GLU A 83 -2.32 -8.66 -10.50
C GLU A 83 -3.22 -9.61 -11.27
N GLN A 84 -4.01 -10.42 -10.57
CA GLN A 84 -4.93 -11.33 -11.22
C GLN A 84 -5.93 -10.61 -12.14
N ALA A 85 -6.59 -9.54 -11.69
CA ALA A 85 -7.55 -8.79 -12.50
C ALA A 85 -6.94 -8.18 -13.77
N LEU A 86 -5.71 -7.66 -13.66
CA LEU A 86 -4.97 -7.08 -14.78
C LEU A 86 -4.48 -8.15 -15.75
N LEU A 87 -3.99 -9.29 -15.26
CA LEU A 87 -3.55 -10.40 -16.09
C LEU A 87 -4.72 -11.02 -16.85
N GLU A 88 -5.87 -11.23 -16.20
CA GLU A 88 -7.10 -11.70 -16.87
C GLU A 88 -7.49 -10.74 -18.02
N SER A 89 -7.49 -9.44 -17.76
CA SER A 89 -7.83 -8.43 -18.78
C SER A 89 -6.81 -8.35 -19.91
N LEU A 90 -5.52 -8.53 -19.59
CA LEU A 90 -4.46 -8.60 -20.60
C LEU A 90 -4.64 -9.82 -21.51
N VAL A 91 -4.94 -10.99 -20.95
CA VAL A 91 -5.17 -12.22 -21.73
C VAL A 91 -6.36 -12.03 -22.67
N LEU A 92 -7.47 -11.46 -22.20
CA LEU A 92 -8.63 -11.16 -23.03
C LEU A 92 -8.30 -10.17 -24.16
N LEU A 93 -7.55 -9.11 -23.85
CA LEU A 93 -7.10 -8.15 -24.85
C LEU A 93 -6.20 -8.81 -25.91
N GLN A 94 -5.23 -9.62 -25.50
CA GLN A 94 -4.32 -10.31 -26.41
C GLN A 94 -5.04 -11.33 -27.29
N ALA A 95 -6.10 -11.97 -26.79
CA ALA A 95 -6.93 -12.89 -27.57
C ALA A 95 -7.68 -12.19 -28.72
N GLU A 96 -8.03 -10.92 -28.55
CA GLU A 96 -8.65 -10.09 -29.61
C GLU A 96 -7.62 -9.61 -30.65
N MET A 97 -6.34 -9.55 -30.29
CA MET A 97 -5.23 -9.14 -31.16
C MET A 97 -4.74 -10.31 -32.02
N LYS A 98 -5.39 -10.51 -33.18
CA LYS A 98 -5.18 -11.66 -34.10
C LYS A 98 -3.74 -11.89 -34.58
N LEU A 99 -2.87 -10.88 -34.55
CA LEU A 99 -1.51 -10.94 -35.09
C LEU A 99 -0.42 -10.62 -34.06
N LEU A 100 -0.75 -10.67 -32.76
CA LEU A 100 0.25 -10.40 -31.72
C LEU A 100 1.22 -11.58 -31.58
N ASP A 101 2.47 -11.35 -31.93
CA ASP A 101 3.58 -12.30 -31.82
C ASP A 101 3.71 -12.90 -30.40
N PRO A 102 3.94 -14.22 -30.25
CA PRO A 102 4.09 -14.86 -28.95
C PRO A 102 5.16 -14.23 -28.04
N ALA A 103 6.34 -13.84 -28.57
CA ALA A 103 7.38 -13.23 -27.75
C ALA A 103 6.94 -11.86 -27.21
N THR A 104 6.16 -11.12 -28.00
CA THR A 104 5.52 -9.87 -27.56
C THR A 104 4.49 -10.11 -26.45
N ARG A 105 3.72 -11.21 -26.51
CA ARG A 105 2.77 -11.58 -25.45
C ARG A 105 3.48 -11.83 -24.13
N ASP A 106 4.53 -12.64 -24.15
CA ASP A 106 5.32 -12.99 -22.97
C ASP A 106 6.03 -11.78 -22.37
N THR A 107 6.63 -10.94 -23.23
CA THR A 107 7.28 -9.69 -22.80
C THR A 107 6.27 -8.78 -22.11
N THR A 108 5.08 -8.62 -22.69
CA THR A 108 4.00 -7.79 -22.14
C THR A 108 3.55 -8.30 -20.77
N PHE A 109 3.40 -9.62 -20.63
CA PHE A 109 3.06 -10.27 -19.37
C PHE A 109 4.13 -10.05 -18.30
N GLY A 110 5.40 -10.25 -18.65
CA GLY A 110 6.54 -10.03 -17.75
C GLY A 110 6.65 -8.58 -17.28
N VAL A 111 6.47 -7.60 -18.18
CA VAL A 111 6.48 -6.18 -17.84
C VAL A 111 5.36 -5.82 -16.86
N LEU A 112 4.13 -6.31 -17.09
CA LEU A 112 3.01 -6.06 -16.20
C LEU A 112 3.26 -6.63 -14.79
N LYS A 113 3.72 -7.88 -14.71
CA LYS A 113 4.08 -8.49 -13.41
C LYS A 113 5.17 -7.71 -12.70
N GLN A 114 6.20 -7.27 -13.42
CA GLN A 114 7.29 -6.49 -12.83
C GLN A 114 6.80 -5.15 -12.25
N VAL A 115 5.93 -4.44 -12.97
CA VAL A 115 5.34 -3.17 -12.48
C VAL A 115 4.56 -3.41 -11.19
N ILE A 116 3.67 -4.41 -11.17
CA ILE A 116 2.85 -4.70 -9.99
C ILE A 116 3.71 -5.16 -8.83
N HIS A 117 4.72 -6.00 -9.09
CA HIS A 117 5.68 -6.43 -8.08
C HIS A 117 6.41 -5.23 -7.44
N ASN A 118 6.89 -4.29 -8.26
CA ASN A 118 7.58 -3.10 -7.78
C ASN A 118 6.70 -2.22 -6.88
N LEU A 119 5.44 -2.00 -7.28
CA LEU A 119 4.46 -1.27 -6.48
C LEU A 119 4.18 -1.99 -5.16
N THR A 120 3.95 -3.30 -5.21
CA THR A 120 3.73 -4.13 -4.02
C THR A 120 4.89 -4.02 -3.04
N GLN A 121 6.13 -4.13 -3.53
CA GLN A 121 7.33 -4.03 -2.70
C GLN A 121 7.48 -2.62 -2.10
N ARG A 122 7.16 -1.56 -2.85
CA ARG A 122 7.16 -0.19 -2.33
C ARG A 122 6.19 -0.02 -1.17
N GLU A 123 4.95 -0.49 -1.32
CA GLU A 123 3.93 -0.34 -0.26
C GLU A 123 4.20 -1.23 0.95
N VAL A 124 4.68 -2.46 0.74
CA VAL A 124 5.10 -3.34 1.84
C VAL A 124 6.25 -2.71 2.63
N ARG A 125 7.26 -2.15 1.96
CA ARG A 125 8.37 -1.44 2.63
C ARG A 125 7.89 -0.25 3.44
N ALA A 126 6.98 0.56 2.88
CA ALA A 126 6.40 1.70 3.57
C ALA A 126 5.62 1.26 4.83
N TRP A 127 4.81 0.21 4.70
CA TRP A 127 4.07 -0.40 5.81
C TRP A 127 5.00 -0.87 6.94
N GLU A 128 6.05 -1.61 6.60
CA GLU A 128 7.01 -2.10 7.60
C GLU A 128 7.77 -0.97 8.30
N ALA A 129 8.11 0.10 7.58
CA ALA A 129 8.75 1.27 8.17
C ALA A 129 7.83 1.96 9.19
N ILE A 130 6.53 2.09 8.89
CA ILE A 130 5.53 2.66 9.83
C ILE A 130 5.41 1.77 11.07
N ARG A 131 5.22 0.47 10.86
CA ARG A 131 5.07 -0.50 11.97
C ARG A 131 6.28 -0.49 12.90
N ARG A 132 7.51 -0.49 12.35
CA ARG A 132 8.76 -0.43 13.16
C ARG A 132 8.86 0.86 13.97
N LYS A 133 8.43 2.01 13.41
CA LYS A 133 8.39 3.28 14.15
C LYS A 133 7.40 3.22 15.31
N SER A 134 6.20 2.67 15.10
CA SER A 134 5.16 2.56 16.13
C SER A 134 5.51 1.55 17.24
N ALA A 135 6.28 0.52 16.92
CA ALA A 135 6.73 -0.50 17.89
C ALA A 135 7.89 -0.02 18.78
N ARG A 136 8.51 1.14 18.50
CA ARG A 136 9.62 1.66 19.30
C ARG A 136 9.07 2.13 20.65
N PRO A 137 9.52 1.57 21.79
CA PRO A 137 9.00 1.94 23.09
C PRO A 137 9.20 3.44 23.34
N ARG A 138 8.13 4.12 23.77
CA ARG A 138 8.21 5.52 24.19
C ARG A 138 9.26 5.60 25.31
N PRO A 139 10.21 6.56 25.25
CA PRO A 139 11.12 6.75 26.36
C PRO A 139 10.30 6.99 27.64
N PRO A 140 10.70 6.41 28.78
CA PRO A 140 9.99 6.59 30.02
C PRO A 140 9.82 8.09 30.27
N ARG A 141 8.57 8.51 30.54
CA ARG A 141 8.28 9.89 30.98
C ARG A 141 9.22 10.18 32.15
N ALA A 142 10.08 11.19 31.99
CA ALA A 142 10.92 11.65 33.09
C ALA A 142 10.02 11.85 34.32
N PRO A 143 10.40 11.33 35.51
CA PRO A 143 9.59 11.50 36.70
C PRO A 143 9.34 13.00 36.88
N GLY A 144 8.06 13.35 36.93
CA GLY A 144 7.62 14.73 37.04
C GLY A 144 8.35 15.38 38.21
N ARG A 145 8.99 16.52 37.95
CA ARG A 145 9.41 17.44 39.00
C ARG A 145 8.17 17.69 39.87
N SER A 146 8.19 17.11 41.07
CA SER A 146 7.22 17.42 42.11
C SER A 146 7.20 18.94 42.25
N SER A 147 6.07 19.54 41.87
CA SER A 147 5.83 20.96 42.08
C SER A 147 5.77 21.17 43.59
N ALA A 148 6.89 21.56 44.17
CA ALA A 148 6.94 22.02 45.55
C ALA A 148 6.04 23.25 45.65
N ALA A 149 4.88 23.08 46.28
CA ALA A 149 3.97 24.15 46.61
C ALA A 149 4.71 25.21 47.47
N PRO A 150 4.59 26.52 47.17
CA PRO A 150 5.20 27.53 48.01
C PRO A 150 4.46 27.62 49.35
N ALA A 151 5.20 27.45 50.44
CA ALA A 151 4.72 27.60 51.80
C ALA A 151 4.16 29.03 52.02
N ARG A 152 2.84 29.14 52.20
CA ARG A 152 2.20 30.37 52.68
C ARG A 152 2.63 30.61 54.13
N ARG A 153 3.46 31.63 54.37
CA ARG A 153 3.70 32.18 55.71
C ARG A 153 2.46 32.96 56.16
N HIS A 154 1.81 32.50 57.22
CA HIS A 154 0.82 33.28 57.98
C HIS A 154 1.55 34.23 58.93
N PRO A 155 1.23 35.54 58.96
CA PRO A 155 1.64 36.41 60.06
C PRO A 155 0.72 36.22 61.28
N ALA A 156 1.35 36.26 62.45
CA ALA A 156 0.75 36.10 63.78
C ALA A 156 -0.27 37.21 64.09
N ARG A 157 -1.42 36.82 64.65
CA ARG A 157 -2.37 37.71 65.32
C ARG A 157 -2.06 37.73 66.81
N THR A 158 -1.79 38.94 67.32
CA THR A 158 -1.68 39.30 68.75
C THR A 158 -3.03 39.12 69.47
N PRO A 159 -3.06 38.68 70.74
CA PRO A 159 -4.28 38.64 71.52
C PRO A 159 -4.53 39.99 72.23
N THR A 160 -5.72 40.54 72.04
CA THR A 160 -6.25 41.64 72.86
C THR A 160 -6.94 41.03 74.08
N ARG A 161 -6.44 41.39 75.27
CA ARG A 161 -6.94 40.99 76.58
C ARG A 161 -8.05 41.96 77.00
N THR A 162 -9.17 41.41 77.48
CA THR A 162 -10.20 42.14 78.26
C THR A 162 -9.85 42.06 79.74
#